data_AF-A0A934BG07-F1
#
_entry.id   AF-A0A934BG07-F1
#
_cell.length_a   1.000
_cell.length_b   1.000
_cell.length_c   1.000
_cell.angle_alpha   90.00
_cell.angle_beta   90.00
_cell.angle_gamma   90.00
#
_symmetry.space_group_name_H-M   'P 1'
#
loop_
_entity.id
_entity.type
_entity.pdbx_description
1 polymer ?
#
loop_
_entity_poly.entity_id
_entity_poly.type
_entity_poly.pdbx_seq_one_letter_code
_entity_poly.pdbx_strand_id
1 'polypeptide(L)'
;MEIYEKVRKYLYENIGHLTTAGTPRYDLSKNIWKVPVLCKTERGIIIVGEFKLDKNGNFLNIPTKEEMLRTVELERENLPFLYYGTRRELDEQKIKPVVI
;
A
#
# COMPACT_ATOMS: atom_id res chain seq x y z
N MET A 1 11.85 -15.86 5.04
CA MET A 1 10.80 -15.46 5.99
C MET A 1 11.25 -14.32 6.91
N GLU A 2 12.55 -14.18 7.20
CA GLU A 2 13.10 -13.14 8.07
C GLU A 2 12.96 -11.70 7.55
N ILE A 3 13.22 -11.45 6.26
CA ILE A 3 13.06 -10.12 5.62
C ILE A 3 11.62 -9.61 5.73
N TYR A 4 10.64 -10.49 5.47
CA TYR A 4 9.22 -10.17 5.58
C TYR A 4 8.87 -9.74 7.01
N GLU A 5 9.22 -10.55 8.00
CA GLU A 5 8.91 -10.26 9.41
C GLU A 5 9.62 -9.00 9.91
N LYS A 6 10.85 -8.74 9.47
CA LYS A 6 11.57 -7.52 9.80
C LYS A 6 10.83 -6.26 9.32
N VAL A 7 10.39 -6.25 8.05
CA VAL A 7 9.61 -5.12 7.49
C VAL A 7 8.25 -5.03 8.16
N ARG A 8 7.56 -6.15 8.37
CA ARG A 8 6.25 -6.19 9.03
C ARG A 8 6.29 -5.61 10.44
N LYS A 9 7.29 -5.98 11.24
CA LYS A 9 7.49 -5.43 12.61
C LYS A 9 7.76 -3.93 12.56
N TYR A 10 8.66 -3.50 11.66
CA TYR A 10 8.96 -2.07 11.50
C TYR A 10 7.70 -1.26 11.19
N LEU A 11 6.88 -1.71 10.24
CA LEU A 11 5.62 -1.06 9.87
C LEU A 11 4.64 -0.98 11.04
N TYR A 12 4.51 -2.06 11.81
CA TYR A 12 3.63 -2.12 12.97
C TYR A 12 4.06 -1.14 14.06
N GLU A 13 5.37 -1.04 14.33
CA GLU A 13 5.93 -0.21 15.40
C GLU A 13 6.00 1.29 15.05
N ASN A 14 6.24 1.63 13.77
CA ASN A 14 6.58 3.00 13.38
C ASN A 14 5.52 3.69 12.52
N ILE A 15 4.67 2.94 11.82
CA ILE A 15 3.72 3.50 10.83
C ILE A 15 2.28 3.33 11.31
N GLY A 16 1.86 2.09 11.53
CA GLY A 16 0.54 1.77 12.04
C GLY A 16 -0.06 0.46 11.53
N HIS A 17 -1.10 0.01 12.22
CA HIS A 17 -1.73 -1.31 12.05
C HIS A 17 -2.50 -1.51 10.73
N LEU A 18 -2.72 -0.46 9.95
CA LEU A 18 -3.36 -0.55 8.62
C LEU A 18 -2.35 -0.92 7.52
N THR A 19 -1.06 -0.94 7.83
CA THR A 19 0.01 -1.30 6.89
C THR A 19 0.61 -2.66 7.22
N THR A 20 1.05 -3.39 6.18
CA THR A 20 1.80 -4.64 6.33
C THR A 20 2.79 -4.81 5.19
N ALA A 21 3.76 -5.69 5.37
CA ALA A 21 4.69 -6.08 4.31
C ALA A 21 3.95 -6.90 3.24
N GLY A 22 4.29 -6.67 1.98
CA GLY A 22 3.98 -7.54 0.86
C GLY A 22 5.04 -8.63 0.67
N THR A 23 4.90 -9.45 -0.36
CA THR A 23 5.86 -10.52 -0.67
C THR A 23 7.23 -9.95 -1.04
N PRO A 24 8.31 -10.27 -0.30
CA PRO A 24 9.67 -9.85 -0.66
C PRO A 24 10.10 -10.44 -2.00
N ARG A 25 10.75 -9.61 -2.82
CA ARG A 25 11.35 -10.02 -4.10
C ARG A 25 12.83 -9.68 -4.10
N TYR A 26 13.67 -10.64 -4.49
CA TYR A 26 15.10 -10.41 -4.61
C TYR A 26 15.46 -9.94 -6.02
N ASP A 27 16.15 -8.81 -6.12
CA ASP A 27 16.71 -8.29 -7.36
C ASP A 27 18.17 -8.70 -7.45
N LEU A 28 18.46 -9.75 -8.23
CA LEU A 28 19.81 -10.30 -8.40
C LEU A 28 20.79 -9.28 -9.02
N SER A 29 20.29 -8.41 -9.90
CA SER A 29 21.14 -7.43 -10.61
C SER A 29 21.65 -6.33 -9.67
N LYS A 30 20.85 -5.98 -8.67
CA LYS A 30 21.16 -4.94 -7.68
C LYS A 30 21.58 -5.51 -6.33
N ASN A 31 21.44 -6.82 -6.14
CA ASN A 31 21.74 -7.53 -4.90
C ASN A 31 20.95 -6.98 -3.70
N ILE A 32 19.66 -6.66 -3.92
CA ILE A 32 18.75 -6.08 -2.92
C ILE A 32 17.44 -6.84 -2.83
N TRP A 33 16.86 -6.87 -1.63
CA TRP A 33 15.46 -7.21 -1.42
C TRP A 33 14.57 -5.98 -1.61
N LYS A 34 13.47 -6.15 -2.35
CA LYS A 34 12.38 -5.19 -2.46
C LYS A 34 11.16 -5.74 -1.77
N VAL A 35 10.57 -4.97 -0.87
CA VAL A 35 9.39 -5.39 -0.10
C VAL A 35 8.32 -4.31 -0.23
N PRO A 36 7.24 -4.56 -0.98
CA PRO A 36 6.13 -3.62 -1.09
C PRO A 36 5.48 -3.39 0.28
N VAL A 37 4.98 -2.17 0.50
CA VAL A 37 4.13 -1.85 1.66
C VAL A 37 2.67 -1.90 1.20
N LEU A 38 1.89 -2.77 1.82
CA LEU A 38 0.46 -2.91 1.57
C LEU A 38 -0.30 -2.11 2.62
N CYS A 39 -1.20 -1.24 2.20
CA CYS A 39 -2.08 -0.47 3.08
C CYS A 39 -3.54 -0.89 2.86
N LYS A 40 -4.23 -1.24 3.94
CA LYS A 40 -5.66 -1.52 3.93
C LYS A 40 -6.44 -0.21 4.02
N THR A 41 -7.32 0.00 3.05
CA THR A 41 -8.27 1.12 2.99
C THR A 41 -9.70 0.61 2.99
N GLU A 42 -10.68 1.51 3.10
CA GLU A 42 -12.10 1.19 2.93
C GLU A 42 -12.43 0.68 1.51
N ARG A 43 -11.60 1.02 0.51
CA ARG A 43 -11.82 0.69 -0.90
C ARG A 43 -11.03 -0.52 -1.39
N GLY A 44 -10.15 -1.08 -0.55
CA GLY A 44 -9.28 -2.20 -0.90
C GLY A 44 -7.88 -2.11 -0.32
N ILE A 45 -6.96 -2.92 -0.86
CA ILE A 45 -5.55 -2.92 -0.48
C ILE A 45 -4.74 -2.27 -1.59
N ILE A 46 -3.90 -1.30 -1.24
CA ILE A 46 -3.02 -0.59 -2.18
C ILE A 46 -1.55 -0.71 -1.79
N ILE A 47 -0.67 -0.59 -2.78
CA ILE A 47 0.77 -0.51 -2.57
C ILE A 47 1.12 0.96 -2.36
N VAL A 48 1.66 1.30 -1.19
CA VAL A 48 1.92 2.70 -0.80
C VAL A 48 3.40 3.05 -0.71
N GLY A 49 4.27 2.08 -0.92
CA GLY A 49 5.72 2.25 -0.85
C GLY A 49 6.46 0.95 -1.05
N GLU A 50 7.79 1.01 -1.04
CA GLU A 50 8.67 -0.14 -1.17
C GLU A 50 9.88 0.02 -0.25
N PHE A 51 10.09 -0.93 0.64
CA PHE A 51 11.35 -1.05 1.38
C PHE A 51 12.42 -1.67 0.50
N LYS A 52 13.65 -1.18 0.64
CA LYS A 52 14.83 -1.81 0.03
C LYS A 52 15.78 -2.24 1.12
N LEU A 53 16.22 -3.49 1.06
CA LEU A 53 17.17 -4.05 1.98
C LEU A 53 18.35 -4.67 1.23
N ASP A 54 19.54 -4.64 1.82
CA ASP A 54 20.69 -5.35 1.24
C ASP A 54 20.54 -6.87 1.38
N LYS A 55 21.49 -7.64 0.83
CA LYS A 55 21.53 -9.10 0.95
C LYS A 55 21.52 -9.63 2.40
N ASN A 56 21.96 -8.82 3.36
CA ASN A 56 22.05 -9.16 4.78
C ASN A 56 20.79 -8.69 5.55
N GLY A 57 19.83 -8.07 4.86
CA GLY A 57 18.60 -7.56 5.45
C GLY A 57 18.73 -6.21 6.15
N ASN A 58 19.80 -5.44 5.93
CA ASN A 58 19.89 -4.06 6.43
C ASN A 58 19.04 -3.13 5.57
N PHE A 59 18.35 -2.18 6.19
CA PHE A 59 17.55 -1.20 5.46
C PHE A 59 18.45 -0.25 4.66
N LEU A 60 18.28 -0.24 3.35
CA LEU A 60 18.91 0.72 2.43
C LEU A 60 17.98 1.90 2.16
N ASN A 61 16.67 1.64 2.14
CA ASN A 61 15.64 2.66 2.00
C ASN A 61 14.38 2.21 2.74
N ILE A 62 13.80 3.17 3.45
CA ILE A 62 12.54 3.05 4.19
C ILE A 62 11.65 4.17 3.64
N PRO A 63 10.48 3.85 3.06
CA PRO A 63 9.54 4.89 2.64
C PRO A 63 9.04 5.66 3.88
N THR A 64 8.93 6.98 3.77
CA THR A 64 8.44 7.81 4.88
C THR A 64 6.94 7.68 5.04
N LYS A 65 6.43 8.02 6.23
CA LYS A 65 4.99 8.04 6.48
C LYS A 65 4.28 9.01 5.56
N GLU A 66 4.89 10.16 5.29
CA GLU A 66 4.36 11.22 4.42
C GLU A 66 4.28 10.75 2.96
N GLU A 67 5.31 10.05 2.46
CA GLU A 67 5.31 9.46 1.11
C GLU A 67 4.20 8.42 0.96
N MET A 68 4.04 7.55 1.97
CA MET A 68 2.99 6.53 1.98
C MET A 68 1.60 7.16 2.03
N LEU A 69 1.37 8.16 2.90
CA LEU A 69 0.10 8.86 3.01
C LEU A 69 -0.28 9.56 1.71
N ARG A 70 0.67 10.27 1.09
CA ARG A 70 0.46 10.91 -0.20
C ARG A 70 0.04 9.90 -1.26
N THR A 71 0.64 8.71 -1.27
CA THR A 71 0.26 7.64 -2.20
C THR A 71 -1.17 7.13 -1.91
N VAL A 72 -1.55 6.96 -0.64
CA VAL A 72 -2.93 6.60 -0.26
C VAL A 72 -3.94 7.63 -0.79
N GLU A 73 -3.66 8.93 -0.61
CA GLU A 73 -4.55 10.00 -1.06
C GLU A 73 -4.74 9.99 -2.57
N LEU A 74 -3.65 9.84 -3.33
CA LEU A 74 -3.68 9.77 -4.79
C LEU A 74 -4.43 8.53 -5.30
N GLU A 75 -4.18 7.36 -4.71
CA GLU A 75 -4.82 6.12 -5.13
C GLU A 75 -6.32 6.11 -4.74
N ARG A 76 -6.70 6.74 -3.61
CA ARG A 76 -8.09 6.78 -3.17
C ARG A 76 -9.01 7.44 -4.20
N GLU A 77 -8.55 8.47 -4.89
CA GLU A 77 -9.33 9.15 -5.93
C GLU A 77 -9.56 8.28 -7.17
N ASN A 78 -8.64 7.38 -7.47
CA ASN A 78 -8.65 6.58 -8.69
C ASN A 78 -9.27 5.18 -8.51
N LEU A 79 -9.42 4.70 -7.27
CA LEU A 79 -9.96 3.38 -7.00
C LEU A 79 -11.48 3.33 -7.22
N PRO A 80 -11.96 2.52 -8.19
CA PRO A 80 -13.37 2.19 -8.28
C PRO A 80 -13.79 1.41 -7.03
N PHE A 81 -14.95 1.74 -6.50
CA PHE A 81 -15.53 1.04 -5.37
C PHE A 81 -17.02 0.82 -5.62
N LEU A 82 -17.55 -0.23 -5.00
CA LEU A 82 -18.94 -0.58 -5.17
C LEU A 82 -19.78 0.26 -4.21
N TYR A 83 -20.79 0.94 -4.75
CA TYR A 83 -21.73 1.76 -4.00
C TYR A 83 -23.14 1.20 -4.14
N TYR A 84 -23.80 0.92 -3.02
CA TYR A 84 -25.18 0.48 -2.99
C TYR A 84 -26.10 1.67 -2.75
N GLY A 85 -26.98 1.96 -3.70
CA GLY A 85 -27.97 3.03 -3.59
C GLY A 85 -29.03 2.93 -4.69
N THR A 86 -30.17 3.54 -4.44
CA THR A 86 -31.19 3.78 -5.47
C THR A 86 -30.67 4.81 -6.47
N ARG A 87 -31.24 4.84 -7.68
CA ARG A 87 -30.85 5.81 -8.71
C ARG A 87 -30.91 7.26 -8.22
N ARG A 88 -31.92 7.60 -7.41
CA ARG A 88 -32.08 8.94 -6.83
C ARG A 88 -30.91 9.31 -5.90
N GLU A 89 -30.51 8.40 -5.03
CA GLU A 89 -29.40 8.62 -4.08
C GLU A 89 -28.05 8.77 -4.81
N LEU A 90 -27.85 7.99 -5.87
CA LEU A 90 -26.65 8.08 -6.71
C LEU A 90 -26.56 9.44 -7.43
N ASP A 91 -27.69 9.92 -7.98
CA ASP A 91 -27.77 11.20 -8.66
C ASP A 91 -27.52 12.38 -7.69
N GLU A 92 -28.10 12.34 -6.48
CA GLU A 92 -27.89 13.34 -5.42
C GLU A 92 -26.42 13.42 -4.98
N GLN A 93 -25.74 12.28 -4.86
CA GLN A 93 -24.32 12.20 -4.48
C GLN A 93 -23.36 12.39 -5.66
N LYS A 94 -23.89 12.64 -6.87
CA LYS A 94 -23.12 12.79 -8.12
C LYS A 94 -22.20 11.60 -8.41
N ILE A 95 -22.60 10.40 -7.99
CA ILE A 95 -21.85 9.16 -8.22
C ILE A 95 -22.10 8.72 -9.66
N LYS A 96 -21.02 8.60 -10.44
CA LYS A 96 -21.08 8.14 -11.83
C LYS A 96 -20.73 6.65 -11.88
N PRO A 97 -21.59 5.79 -12.45
CA PRO A 97 -21.24 4.40 -12.66
C PRO A 97 -20.07 4.30 -13.64
N VAL A 98 -19.10 3.46 -13.30
CA VAL A 98 -18.03 3.07 -14.23
C VAL A 98 -18.61 1.99 -15.13
N VAL A 99 -18.73 2.28 -16.43
CA VAL A 99 -19.14 1.29 -17.43
C VAL A 99 -17.87 0.56 -17.89
N ILE A 100 -17.83 -0.76 -17.71
CA ILE A 100 -16.75 -1.65 -18.15
C ILE A 100 -17.20 -2.37 -19.42
#